data_AF-A0A831JQ68-F1
#
_entry.id   AF-A0A831JQ68-F1
#
_cell.length_a   1.000
_cell.length_b   1.000
_cell.length_c   1.000
_cell.angle_alpha   90.00
_cell.angle_beta   90.00
_cell.angle_gamma   90.00
#
_symmetry.space_group_name_H-M   'P 1'
#
loop_
_entity.id
_entity.type
_entity.pdbx_description
1 polymer ?
#
loop_
_entity_poly.entity_id
_entity_poly.type
_entity_poly.pdbx_seq_one_letter_code
_entity_poly.pdbx_strand_id
1 'polypeptide(L)'
;IRNCPVNAISLVNGSAYIDPSICIGCGECVSICQYGVIKPQWGTDMDAFVERMTEYAYGAYSTKKGKIAFINFVMNVTPLCDCTPWSDAPIVPDIGILASFDPVAIDQASYDLVNQQFGHRGTALEEAGYGMNPGEDKFKALHPETKGELQLKYGEEIGLGTRDYELIELK
;
A
#
# COMPACT_ATOMS: atom_id res chain seq x y z
N ILE A 1 -25.18 13.79 4.48
CA ILE A 1 -25.13 15.16 5.02
C ILE A 1 -24.59 15.19 6.44
N ARG A 2 -25.24 14.56 7.44
CA ARG A 2 -24.86 14.66 8.86
C ARG A 2 -23.44 14.19 9.22
N ASN A 3 -22.81 13.38 8.38
CA ASN A 3 -21.49 12.80 8.64
C ASN A 3 -20.33 13.63 8.04
N CYS A 4 -20.58 14.83 7.52
CA CYS A 4 -19.50 15.71 7.07
C CYS A 4 -19.01 16.59 8.22
N PRO A 5 -17.76 16.45 8.69
CA PRO A 5 -17.26 17.22 9.85
C PRO A 5 -17.13 18.73 9.57
N VAL A 6 -17.03 19.10 8.29
CA VAL A 6 -16.84 20.49 7.83
C VAL A 6 -18.08 21.05 7.13
N ASN A 7 -19.22 20.35 7.18
CA ASN A 7 -20.47 20.76 6.54
C ASN A 7 -20.39 21.06 5.03
N ALA A 8 -19.47 20.40 4.32
CA ALA A 8 -19.30 20.56 2.87
C ALA A 8 -20.38 19.90 2.00
N ILE A 9 -21.40 19.24 2.59
CA ILE A 9 -22.40 18.46 1.84
C ILE A 9 -23.78 19.10 1.94
N SER A 10 -24.38 19.42 0.80
CA SER A 10 -25.76 19.89 0.67
C SER A 10 -26.62 18.95 -0.20
N LEU A 11 -27.94 19.13 -0.18
CA LEU A 11 -28.87 18.45 -1.08
C LEU A 11 -29.31 19.43 -2.16
N VAL A 12 -29.02 19.12 -3.42
CA VAL A 12 -29.42 19.90 -4.59
C VAL A 12 -30.23 18.98 -5.50
N ASN A 13 -31.50 19.32 -5.76
CA ASN A 13 -32.40 18.52 -6.62
C ASN A 13 -32.47 17.03 -6.23
N GLY A 14 -32.50 16.74 -4.92
CA GLY A 14 -32.56 15.36 -4.41
C GLY A 14 -31.24 14.59 -4.47
N SER A 15 -30.16 15.21 -4.94
CA SER A 15 -28.81 14.60 -4.99
C SER A 15 -27.85 15.30 -4.03
N ALA A 16 -26.90 14.54 -3.48
CA ALA A 16 -25.84 15.11 -2.64
C ALA A 16 -24.87 15.93 -3.51
N TYR A 17 -24.68 17.19 -3.15
CA TYR A 17 -23.64 18.06 -3.70
C TYR A 17 -22.56 18.27 -2.64
N ILE A 18 -21.30 18.10 -3.03
CA ILE A 18 -20.14 18.31 -2.16
C ILE A 18 -19.42 19.56 -2.65
N ASP A 19 -19.33 20.58 -1.80
CA ASP A 19 -18.58 21.80 -2.10
C ASP A 19 -17.07 21.54 -2.00
N PRO A 20 -16.33 21.55 -3.13
CA PRO A 20 -14.91 21.24 -3.13
C PRO A 20 -14.06 22.31 -2.42
N SER A 21 -14.57 23.53 -2.25
CA SER A 21 -13.84 24.60 -1.56
C SER A 21 -13.79 24.43 -0.04
N ILE A 22 -14.72 23.64 0.51
CA ILE A 22 -14.84 23.34 1.95
C ILE A 22 -14.38 21.90 2.23
N CYS A 23 -14.51 21.00 1.26
CA CYS A 23 -14.18 19.58 1.42
C CYS A 23 -12.70 19.36 1.76
N ILE A 24 -12.46 18.67 2.88
CA ILE A 24 -11.11 18.30 3.34
C ILE A 24 -10.66 16.91 2.88
N GLY A 25 -11.41 16.24 2.00
CA GLY A 25 -11.02 14.94 1.45
C GLY A 25 -11.01 13.76 2.44
N CYS A 26 -11.69 13.87 3.60
CA CYS A 26 -11.65 12.84 4.65
C CYS A 26 -12.29 11.48 4.31
N GLY A 27 -13.03 11.38 3.20
CA GLY A 27 -13.61 10.10 2.75
C GLY A 27 -14.84 9.58 3.51
N GLU A 28 -15.16 10.11 4.70
CA GLU A 28 -16.27 9.61 5.55
C GLU A 28 -17.61 9.48 4.81
N CYS A 29 -17.94 10.47 3.98
CA CYS A 29 -19.17 10.49 3.21
C CYS A 29 -19.24 9.41 2.12
N VAL A 30 -18.10 8.94 1.62
CA VAL A 30 -18.02 7.81 0.67
C VAL A 30 -18.33 6.52 1.43
N SER A 31 -17.66 6.30 2.56
CA SER A 31 -17.75 5.06 3.34
C SER A 31 -19.17 4.79 3.87
N ILE A 32 -19.92 5.83 4.25
CA ILE A 32 -21.26 5.70 4.84
C ILE A 32 -22.40 5.79 3.80
N CYS A 33 -22.10 6.00 2.52
CA CYS A 33 -23.12 6.19 1.49
C CYS A 33 -23.82 4.86 1.16
N GLN A 34 -25.00 4.63 1.74
CA GLN A 34 -25.79 3.41 1.51
C GLN A 34 -26.19 3.18 0.04
N TYR A 35 -26.32 4.27 -0.73
CA TYR A 35 -26.66 4.20 -2.16
C TYR A 35 -25.43 4.10 -3.06
N GLY A 36 -24.22 4.23 -2.50
CA GLY A 36 -22.97 4.17 -3.25
C GLY A 36 -22.79 5.27 -4.30
N VAL A 37 -23.56 6.37 -4.22
CA VAL A 37 -23.56 7.46 -5.22
C VAL A 37 -22.43 8.47 -5.01
N ILE A 38 -21.87 8.54 -3.80
CA ILE A 38 -20.68 9.35 -3.52
C ILE A 38 -19.47 8.47 -3.79
N LYS A 39 -18.63 8.87 -4.74
CA LYS A 39 -17.40 8.16 -5.11
C LYS A 39 -16.17 8.97 -4.70
N PRO A 40 -15.05 8.32 -4.38
CA PRO A 40 -13.77 9.01 -4.27
C PRO A 40 -13.48 9.73 -5.58
N GLN A 41 -13.04 10.98 -5.49
CA GLN A 41 -12.53 11.71 -6.64
C GLN A 41 -11.04 11.39 -6.77
N TRP A 42 -10.71 10.41 -7.61
CA TRP A 42 -9.34 10.02 -7.93
C TRP A 42 -8.67 11.03 -8.88
N GLY A 43 -8.73 12.32 -8.53
CA GLY A 43 -8.19 13.41 -9.35
C GLY A 43 -6.68 13.60 -9.21
N THR A 44 -6.03 12.85 -8.33
CA THR A 44 -4.57 12.83 -8.19
C THR A 44 -4.04 11.61 -8.91
N ASP A 45 -3.05 11.84 -9.77
CA ASP A 45 -2.31 10.77 -10.44
C ASP A 45 -1.67 9.82 -9.42
N MET A 46 -1.69 8.51 -9.70
CA MET A 46 -1.15 7.49 -8.78
C MET A 46 0.35 7.69 -8.52
N ASP A 47 1.10 8.19 -9.49
CA ASP A 47 2.53 8.43 -9.33
C ASP A 47 2.73 9.59 -8.35
N ALA A 48 2.00 10.71 -8.53
CA ALA A 48 2.04 11.83 -7.60
C ALA A 48 1.58 11.46 -6.18
N PHE A 49 0.64 10.53 -6.05
CA PHE A 49 0.22 10.02 -4.73
C PHE A 49 1.36 9.23 -4.06
N VAL A 50 1.99 8.30 -4.79
CA VAL A 50 3.09 7.47 -4.27
C VAL A 50 4.34 8.29 -3.95
N GLU A 51 4.70 9.25 -4.78
CA GLU A 51 5.80 10.18 -4.52
C GLU A 51 5.58 10.94 -3.23
N ARG A 52 4.41 11.58 -3.06
CA ARG A 52 4.06 12.29 -1.82
C ARG A 52 4.12 11.38 -0.60
N MET A 53 3.54 10.17 -0.67
CA MET A 53 3.62 9.21 0.45
C MET A 53 5.08 8.95 0.86
N THR A 54 5.96 8.79 -0.13
CA THR A 54 7.39 8.57 0.09
C THR A 54 8.06 9.80 0.72
N GLU A 55 7.71 11.02 0.28
CA GLU A 55 8.19 12.28 0.88
C GLU A 55 7.77 12.42 2.35
N TYR A 56 6.54 12.01 2.70
CA TYR A 56 6.09 12.02 4.10
C TYR A 56 6.91 11.04 4.96
N ALA A 57 7.17 9.84 4.45
CA ALA A 57 8.05 8.88 5.12
C ALA A 57 9.47 9.45 5.30
N TYR A 58 10.00 10.12 4.27
CA TYR A 58 11.28 10.83 4.33
C TYR A 58 11.29 11.93 5.39
N GLY A 59 10.22 12.73 5.50
CA GLY A 59 10.07 13.73 6.54
C GLY A 59 10.18 13.12 7.94
N ALA A 60 9.50 12.00 8.18
CA ALA A 60 9.54 11.28 9.46
C ALA A 60 10.90 10.64 9.77
N TYR A 61 11.62 10.18 8.74
CA TYR A 61 12.94 9.54 8.83
C TYR A 61 14.09 10.55 9.00
N SER A 62 14.06 11.66 8.26
CA SER A 62 15.19 12.58 8.07
C SER A 62 15.78 13.15 9.37
N THR A 63 14.95 13.37 10.39
CA THR A 63 15.36 13.92 11.69
C THR A 63 15.97 12.88 12.64
N LYS A 64 15.93 11.60 12.26
CA LYS A 64 16.28 10.46 13.11
C LYS A 64 17.29 9.52 12.45
N LYS A 65 17.95 9.97 11.37
CA LYS A 65 19.01 9.20 10.68
C LYS A 65 20.05 8.68 11.68
N GLY A 66 20.42 7.40 11.56
CA GLY A 66 21.36 6.72 12.46
C GLY A 66 20.81 6.37 13.85
N LYS A 67 19.52 6.62 14.14
CA LYS A 67 18.87 6.32 15.43
C LYS A 67 17.60 5.50 15.31
N ILE A 68 17.27 5.01 14.11
CA ILE A 68 16.10 4.17 13.83
C ILE A 68 16.59 2.82 13.34
N ALA A 69 15.89 1.76 13.73
CA ALA A 69 15.92 0.46 13.09
C ALA A 69 14.51 0.11 12.59
N PHE A 70 14.43 -0.67 11.53
CA PHE A 70 13.20 -1.13 10.90
C PHE A 70 13.09 -2.65 11.03
N ILE A 71 11.87 -3.14 11.25
CA ILE A 71 11.56 -4.57 11.37
C ILE A 71 10.30 -4.83 10.56
N ASN A 72 10.39 -5.72 9.58
CA ASN A 72 9.25 -6.17 8.78
C ASN A 72 8.87 -7.59 9.21
N PHE A 73 7.59 -7.81 9.46
CA PHE A 73 7.00 -9.13 9.71
C PHE A 73 6.31 -9.57 8.44
N VAL A 74 6.98 -10.38 7.63
CA VAL A 74 6.47 -10.83 6.33
C VAL A 74 5.86 -12.22 6.51
N MET A 75 4.63 -12.20 6.99
CA MET A 75 3.83 -13.38 7.30
C MET A 75 2.36 -13.09 6.99
N ASN A 76 1.59 -14.13 6.70
CA ASN A 76 0.19 -14.02 6.29
C ASN A 76 -0.02 -13.00 5.16
N VAL A 77 0.79 -13.07 4.10
CA VAL A 77 0.67 -12.16 2.95
C VAL A 77 -0.65 -12.44 2.22
N THR A 78 -1.68 -11.63 2.46
CA THR A 78 -3.02 -11.76 1.86
C THR A 78 -3.24 -10.76 0.73
N PRO A 79 -4.20 -10.99 -0.18
CA PRO A 79 -4.43 -10.08 -1.29
C PRO A 79 -5.12 -8.78 -0.88
N LEU A 80 -5.85 -8.75 0.24
CA LEU A 80 -6.53 -7.57 0.76
C LEU A 80 -6.16 -7.34 2.23
N CYS A 81 -6.78 -6.34 2.86
CA CYS A 81 -6.62 -6.07 4.29
C CYS A 81 -6.97 -7.32 5.11
N ASP A 82 -5.94 -7.88 5.76
CA ASP A 82 -5.99 -9.07 6.62
C ASP A 82 -6.92 -8.93 7.82
N CYS A 83 -7.22 -7.70 8.23
CA CYS A 83 -8.18 -7.39 9.29
C CYS A 83 -9.65 -7.57 8.88
N THR A 84 -9.91 -7.85 7.60
CA THR A 84 -11.27 -7.97 7.06
C THR A 84 -11.62 -9.43 6.74
N PRO A 85 -12.81 -9.91 7.10
CA PRO A 85 -13.17 -11.33 6.95
C PRO A 85 -13.37 -11.77 5.50
N TRP A 86 -13.37 -10.84 4.54
CA TRP A 86 -13.47 -11.13 3.10
C TRP A 86 -12.11 -11.13 2.40
N SER A 87 -11.01 -10.86 3.11
CA SER A 87 -9.69 -11.10 2.55
C SER A 87 -9.48 -12.60 2.39
N ASP A 88 -8.97 -12.99 1.23
CA ASP A 88 -8.66 -14.38 0.94
C ASP A 88 -7.48 -14.89 1.80
N ALA A 89 -7.22 -16.20 1.75
CA ALA A 89 -6.11 -16.85 2.41
C ALA A 89 -4.74 -16.28 1.99
N PRO A 90 -3.68 -16.49 2.80
CA PRO A 90 -2.33 -16.09 2.43
C PRO A 90 -1.91 -16.66 1.07
N ILE A 91 -1.33 -15.81 0.22
CA ILE A 91 -0.98 -16.14 -1.17
C ILE A 91 0.42 -16.75 -1.32
N VAL A 92 1.26 -16.66 -0.28
CA VAL A 92 2.60 -17.27 -0.21
C VAL A 92 2.87 -17.81 1.21
N PRO A 93 3.87 -18.69 1.40
CA PRO A 93 4.33 -19.08 2.72
C PRO A 93 4.86 -17.89 3.53
N ASP A 94 4.87 -18.03 4.86
CA ASP A 94 5.52 -17.07 5.74
C ASP A 94 7.02 -17.00 5.45
N ILE A 95 7.54 -15.79 5.28
CA ILE A 95 8.98 -15.53 5.05
C ILE A 95 9.69 -15.33 6.38
N GLY A 96 9.01 -14.71 7.35
CA GLY A 96 9.54 -14.47 8.70
C GLY A 96 9.77 -13.00 8.99
N ILE A 97 10.83 -12.70 9.73
CA ILE A 97 11.12 -11.36 10.25
C ILE A 97 12.40 -10.85 9.61
N LEU A 98 12.33 -9.67 9.00
CA LEU A 98 13.49 -8.95 8.49
C LEU A 98 13.82 -7.78 9.42
N ALA A 99 15.09 -7.41 9.47
CA ALA A 99 15.54 -6.22 10.18
C ALA A 99 16.60 -5.47 9.36
N SER A 100 16.57 -4.15 9.41
CA SER A 100 17.53 -3.28 8.72
C SER A 100 17.61 -1.91 9.41
N PHE A 101 18.70 -1.18 9.15
CA PHE A 101 18.80 0.25 9.46
C PHE A 101 18.42 1.14 8.28
N ASP A 102 18.24 0.54 7.10
CA ASP A 102 17.82 1.22 5.87
C ASP A 102 16.36 0.83 5.52
N PRO A 103 15.45 1.81 5.43
CA PRO A 103 14.03 1.56 5.18
C PRO A 103 13.72 1.10 3.75
N VAL A 104 14.49 1.56 2.75
CA VAL A 104 14.24 1.16 1.36
C VAL A 104 14.76 -0.25 1.12
N ALA A 105 15.93 -0.58 1.69
CA ALA A 105 16.54 -1.90 1.55
C ALA A 105 15.67 -3.02 2.16
N ILE A 106 15.07 -2.79 3.34
CA ILE A 106 14.21 -3.81 3.98
C ILE A 106 12.90 -4.02 3.22
N ASP A 107 12.33 -2.96 2.67
CA ASP A 107 11.10 -3.06 1.88
C ASP A 107 11.38 -3.72 0.53
N GLN A 108 12.52 -3.41 -0.12
CA GLN A 108 12.99 -4.12 -1.32
C GLN A 108 13.18 -5.61 -1.03
N ALA A 109 13.92 -5.96 0.04
CA ALA A 109 14.14 -7.36 0.41
C ALA A 109 12.82 -8.09 0.71
N SER A 110 11.89 -7.43 1.40
CA SER A 110 10.56 -7.99 1.69
C SER A 110 9.77 -8.26 0.41
N TYR A 111 9.78 -7.31 -0.54
CA TYR A 111 9.11 -7.43 -1.83
C TYR A 111 9.69 -8.58 -2.66
N ASP A 112 11.02 -8.65 -2.75
CA ASP A 112 11.72 -9.68 -3.51
C ASP A 112 11.50 -11.07 -2.94
N LEU A 113 11.61 -11.24 -1.62
CA LEU A 113 11.41 -12.54 -0.97
C LEU A 113 9.99 -13.08 -1.17
N VAL A 114 8.97 -12.21 -1.16
CA VAL A 114 7.58 -12.58 -1.53
C VAL A 114 7.52 -13.04 -2.97
N ASN A 115 8.08 -12.26 -3.89
CA ASN A 115 8.06 -12.60 -5.31
C ASN A 115 8.87 -13.86 -5.64
N GLN A 116 9.87 -14.23 -4.82
CA GLN A 116 10.62 -15.48 -4.95
C GLN A 116 9.86 -16.73 -4.48
N GLN A 117 8.72 -16.60 -3.80
CA GLN A 117 7.94 -17.76 -3.37
C GLN A 117 7.11 -18.37 -4.51
N PHE A 118 6.69 -19.62 -4.34
CA PHE A 118 5.55 -20.17 -5.09
C PHE A 118 4.25 -19.64 -4.51
N GLY A 119 3.31 -19.27 -5.38
CA GLY A 119 1.96 -18.89 -4.98
C GLY A 119 1.15 -20.08 -4.45
N HIS A 120 0.32 -19.84 -3.44
CA HIS A 120 -0.62 -20.83 -2.92
C HIS A 120 -1.78 -21.05 -3.89
N ARG A 121 -2.11 -22.32 -4.14
CA ARG A 121 -3.28 -22.70 -4.96
C ARG A 121 -4.59 -22.49 -4.19
N GLY A 122 -5.67 -22.32 -4.93
CA GLY A 122 -6.99 -22.04 -4.37
C GLY A 122 -7.09 -20.67 -3.73
N THR A 123 -6.23 -19.73 -4.16
CA THR A 123 -6.25 -18.33 -3.71
C THR A 123 -6.52 -17.39 -4.88
N ALA A 124 -6.83 -16.13 -4.60
CA ALA A 124 -7.01 -15.05 -5.54
C ALA A 124 -5.81 -14.86 -6.47
N LEU A 125 -4.61 -15.28 -6.03
CA LEU A 125 -3.41 -15.24 -6.87
C LEU A 125 -3.48 -16.27 -8.01
N GLU A 126 -4.03 -17.47 -7.74
CA GLU A 126 -4.27 -18.47 -8.79
C GLU A 126 -5.36 -17.99 -9.75
N GLU A 127 -6.42 -17.36 -9.24
CA GLU A 127 -7.50 -16.79 -10.05
C GLU A 127 -7.02 -15.63 -10.95
N ALA A 128 -6.01 -14.86 -10.51
CA ALA A 128 -5.39 -13.80 -11.29
C ALA A 128 -4.66 -14.31 -12.55
N GLY A 129 -4.30 -15.61 -12.61
CA GLY A 129 -3.68 -16.24 -13.77
C GLY A 129 -2.22 -15.86 -14.02
N TYR A 130 -1.59 -15.13 -13.10
CA TYR A 130 -0.17 -14.71 -13.11
C TYR A 130 0.34 -14.58 -11.67
N GLY A 131 1.65 -14.63 -11.44
CA GLY A 131 2.25 -14.44 -10.11
C GLY A 131 2.50 -15.73 -9.32
N MET A 132 2.16 -16.90 -9.88
CA MET A 132 2.27 -18.19 -9.19
C MET A 132 3.71 -18.70 -9.09
N ASN A 133 4.61 -18.28 -9.99
CA ASN A 133 5.98 -18.78 -10.03
C ASN A 133 6.97 -17.83 -9.31
N PRO A 134 8.10 -18.36 -8.79
CA PRO A 134 9.21 -17.55 -8.31
C PRO A 134 9.71 -16.55 -9.37
N GLY A 135 9.88 -15.30 -8.95
CA GLY A 135 10.31 -14.19 -9.81
C GLY A 135 9.17 -13.46 -10.52
N GLU A 136 7.93 -13.96 -10.45
CA GLU A 136 6.76 -13.23 -10.92
C GLU A 136 6.26 -12.26 -9.85
N ASP A 137 5.78 -11.09 -10.28
CA ASP A 137 5.32 -10.02 -9.39
C ASP A 137 3.91 -10.32 -8.88
N LYS A 138 3.83 -10.86 -7.65
CA LYS A 138 2.59 -11.29 -7.00
C LYS A 138 1.69 -10.11 -6.63
N PHE A 139 2.30 -8.98 -6.30
CA PHE A 139 1.55 -7.77 -5.93
C PHE A 139 0.88 -7.16 -7.15
N LYS A 140 1.58 -7.06 -8.29
CA LYS A 140 0.97 -6.62 -9.55
C LYS A 140 -0.03 -7.61 -10.13
N ALA A 141 0.16 -8.92 -9.91
CA ALA A 141 -0.82 -9.92 -10.32
C ALA A 141 -2.20 -9.63 -9.72
N LEU A 142 -2.23 -9.28 -8.42
CA LEU A 142 -3.46 -9.01 -7.69
C LEU A 142 -3.95 -7.56 -7.87
N HIS A 143 -3.02 -6.61 -7.93
CA HIS A 143 -3.32 -5.18 -7.99
C HIS A 143 -2.49 -4.46 -9.07
N PRO A 144 -2.84 -4.60 -10.37
CA PRO A 144 -2.06 -4.06 -11.48
C PRO A 144 -1.85 -2.54 -11.44
N GLU A 145 -2.79 -1.82 -10.82
CA GLU A 145 -2.76 -0.36 -10.72
C GLU A 145 -1.85 0.15 -9.58
N THR A 146 -1.34 -0.74 -8.72
CA THR A 146 -0.43 -0.37 -7.63
C THR A 146 0.99 -0.13 -8.13
N LYS A 147 1.68 0.84 -7.52
CA LYS A 147 2.99 1.32 -7.96
C LYS A 147 4.07 1.13 -6.88
N GLY A 148 4.16 -0.08 -6.30
CA GLY A 148 5.15 -0.39 -5.25
C GLY A 148 6.61 -0.16 -5.68
N GLU A 149 6.95 -0.58 -6.90
CA GLU A 149 8.27 -0.36 -7.51
C GLU A 149 8.63 1.13 -7.66
N LEU A 150 7.64 1.99 -7.94
CA LEU A 150 7.85 3.42 -8.01
C LEU A 150 8.20 3.99 -6.63
N GLN A 151 7.53 3.52 -5.58
CA GLN A 151 7.80 3.94 -4.20
C GLN A 151 9.25 3.63 -3.80
N LEU A 152 9.72 2.41 -4.09
CA LEU A 152 11.10 1.99 -3.80
C LEU A 152 12.13 2.80 -4.59
N LYS A 153 11.89 2.96 -5.91
CA LYS A 153 12.74 3.76 -6.79
C LYS A 153 12.84 5.22 -6.32
N TYR A 154 11.70 5.86 -6.10
CA TYR A 154 11.67 7.26 -5.71
C TYR A 154 12.24 7.47 -4.29
N GLY A 155 12.03 6.51 -3.38
CA GLY A 155 12.66 6.52 -2.06
C GLY A 155 14.18 6.58 -2.12
N GLU A 156 14.78 5.79 -3.02
CA GLU A 156 16.22 5.87 -3.29
C GLU A 156 16.63 7.22 -3.90
N GLU A 157 15.88 7.71 -4.90
CA GLU A 157 16.17 9.00 -5.57
C GLU A 157 16.20 10.18 -4.60
N ILE A 158 15.30 10.22 -3.59
CA ILE A 158 15.26 11.29 -2.58
C ILE A 158 16.20 11.05 -1.38
N GLY A 159 16.94 9.93 -1.37
CA GLY A 159 17.89 9.57 -0.31
C GLY A 159 17.24 9.11 0.99
N LEU A 160 16.06 8.47 0.91
CA LEU A 160 15.41 7.76 2.03
C LEU A 160 16.20 6.51 2.44
N GLY A 161 16.81 5.84 1.45
CA GLY A 161 17.60 4.63 1.62
C GLY A 161 18.17 4.18 0.28
N THR A 162 18.57 2.92 0.19
CA THR A 162 19.07 2.28 -1.03
C THR A 162 18.22 1.06 -1.39
N ARG A 163 18.05 0.78 -2.68
CA ARG A 163 17.43 -0.46 -3.15
C ARG A 163 18.39 -1.64 -3.09
N ASP A 164 19.69 -1.39 -3.18
CA ASP A 164 20.71 -2.43 -3.03
C ASP A 164 20.74 -2.95 -1.58
N TYR A 165 20.75 -4.28 -1.42
CA TYR A 165 20.85 -4.93 -0.12
C TYR A 165 21.66 -6.23 -0.21
N GLU A 166 22.20 -6.65 0.94
CA GLU A 166 22.77 -7.97 1.15
C GLU A 166 21.91 -8.70 2.19
N LEU A 167 21.45 -9.91 1.86
CA LEU A 167 20.69 -10.73 2.79
C LEU A 167 21.64 -11.53 3.68
N ILE A 168 21.60 -11.27 4.99
CA ILE A 168 22.37 -12.00 6.00
C ILE A 168 21.42 -12.88 6.81
N GLU A 169 21.49 -14.19 6.62
CA GLU A 169 20.71 -15.14 7.41
C GLU A 169 21.33 -15.33 8.80
N LEU A 170 20.53 -15.10 9.83
CA LEU A 170 20.89 -15.37 11.21
C LEU A 170 20.46 -16.80 11.57
N LYS A 171 21.41 -17.59 12.08
CA LYS A 171 21.19 -18.97 12.53
C LYS A 171 20.85 -19.03 14.02
#